data_AF-A0A1C5YV63-F1
#
_entry.id   AF-A0A1C5YV63-F1
#
_cell.length_a   1.000
_cell.length_b   1.000
_cell.length_c   1.000
_cell.angle_alpha   90.00
_cell.angle_beta   90.00
_cell.angle_gamma   90.00
#
_symmetry.space_group_name_H-M   'P 1'
#
loop_
_entity.id
_entity.type
_entity.pdbx_description
1 polymer ?
#
loop_
_entity_poly.entity_id
_entity_poly.type
_entity_poly.pdbx_seq_one_letter_code
_entity_poly.pdbx_strand_id
1 'polypeptide(L)' 'MNDKIHIPAKKIIPEGQEVIKITPVAYRALAEVVNESGRSIRQVASMIILQAIEKDLIVYDREE' A
#
# COMPACT_ATOMS: atom_id res chain seq x y z
N MET A 1 -16.61 -10.72 -8.80
CA MET A 1 -15.83 -10.73 -7.55
C MET A 1 -15.43 -9.29 -7.30
N ASN A 2 -15.54 -8.79 -6.06
CA ASN A 2 -15.13 -7.41 -5.77
C ASN A 2 -13.60 -7.46 -5.61
N ASP A 3 -12.86 -7.08 -6.65
CA ASP A 3 -11.39 -7.14 -6.67
C ASP A 3 -10.73 -6.02 -5.83
N LYS A 4 -11.44 -5.56 -4.79
CA LYS A 4 -10.98 -4.49 -3.89
C LYS A 4 -10.06 -5.08 -2.82
N ILE A 5 -9.13 -4.25 -2.36
CA ILE A 5 -8.17 -4.58 -1.30
C ILE A 5 -8.91 -4.40 0.04
N HIS A 6 -9.07 -5.50 0.77
CA HIS A 6 -9.65 -5.50 2.10
C HIS A 6 -8.60 -5.23 3.16
N ILE A 7 -8.84 -4.20 3.99
CA ILE A 7 -7.93 -3.78 5.06
C ILE A 7 -8.73 -3.63 6.37
N PRO A 8 -8.28 -4.25 7.48
CA PRO A 8 -8.87 -4.01 8.78
C PRO A 8 -8.82 -2.54 9.16
N ALA A 9 -9.96 -1.97 9.58
CA ALA A 9 -10.03 -0.57 9.95
C ALA A 9 -9.20 -0.30 11.22
N LYS A 10 -8.18 0.55 11.10
CA LYS A 10 -7.38 1.04 12.23
C LYS A 10 -7.11 2.52 12.08
N LYS A 11 -7.37 3.30 13.13
CA LYS A 11 -7.02 4.73 13.17
C LYS A 11 -5.55 4.88 13.59
N ILE A 12 -4.80 5.66 12.82
CA ILE A 12 -3.42 6.03 13.10
C ILE A 12 -3.31 7.55 12.88
N ILE A 13 -2.60 8.23 13.77
CA ILE A 13 -2.23 9.64 13.60
C ILE A 13 -0.75 9.63 13.19
N PRO A 14 -0.41 10.08 11.97
CA PRO A 14 0.98 10.09 11.52
C PRO A 14 1.78 11.16 12.28
N GLU A 15 2.79 10.75 13.05
CA GLU A 15 3.71 11.65 13.74
C GLU A 15 4.98 11.87 12.89
N GLY A 16 4.82 12.57 11.76
CA GLY A 16 5.93 12.94 10.87
C GLY A 16 6.28 11.89 9.81
N GLN A 17 7.56 11.85 9.40
CA GLN A 17 8.04 10.93 8.36
C GLN A 17 8.56 9.62 8.99
N GLU A 18 7.64 8.77 9.41
CA GLU A 18 7.98 7.46 9.98
C GLU A 18 8.42 6.45 8.91
N VAL A 19 9.28 5.52 9.32
CA VAL A 19 9.70 4.40 8.46
C VAL A 19 8.66 3.28 8.53
N ILE A 20 7.99 3.02 7.40
CA ILE A 20 7.05 1.91 7.28
C ILE A 20 7.84 0.60 7.08
N LYS A 21 7.67 -0.34 8.01
CA LYS A 21 8.20 -1.71 7.87
C LYS A 21 7.14 -2.59 7.23
N ILE A 22 7.54 -3.35 6.21
CA ILE A 22 6.69 -4.32 5.52
C ILE A 22 7.24 -5.74 5.69
N THR A 23 6.41 -6.74 5.43
CA THR A 23 6.86 -8.13 5.48
C THR A 23 7.85 -8.42 4.35
N PRO A 24 8.75 -9.42 4.51
CA PRO A 24 9.68 -9.80 3.45
C PRO A 24 8.98 -10.23 2.15
N VAL A 25 7.79 -10.84 2.27
CA VAL A 25 6.98 -11.25 1.10
C VAL A 25 6.48 -10.02 0.33
N ALA A 26 5.92 -9.03 1.04
CA ALA A 26 5.46 -7.79 0.42
C ALA A 26 6.62 -7.01 -0.22
N TYR A 27 7.80 -7.02 0.42
CA TYR A 27 8.99 -6.38 -0.14
C TYR A 27 9.41 -7.01 -1.48
N ARG A 28 9.43 -8.35 -1.57
CA ARG A 28 9.78 -9.05 -2.82
C ARG A 28 8.79 -8.75 -3.95
N ALA A 29 7.50 -8.79 -3.66
CA ALA A 29 6.47 -8.42 -4.65
C ALA A 29 6.65 -6.97 -5.14
N LEU A 30 6.93 -6.03 -4.22
CA LEU A 30 7.20 -4.65 -4.61
C LEU A 30 8.47 -4.52 -5.45
N ALA A 31 9.52 -5.30 -5.16
CA ALA A 31 10.75 -5.30 -5.93
C ALA A 31 10.55 -5.75 -7.39
N GLU A 32 9.67 -6.73 -7.63
CA GLU A 32 9.30 -7.16 -9.00
C GLU A 32 8.68 -6.00 -9.79
N VAL A 33 7.71 -5.29 -9.20
CA VAL A 33 7.08 -4.12 -9.83
C VAL A 33 8.10 -3.00 -10.10
N VAL A 34 9.03 -2.81 -9.17
CA VAL A 34 10.07 -1.78 -9.28
C VAL A 34 11.01 -2.05 -10.44
N ASN A 35 11.47 -3.29 -10.59
CA ASN A 35 12.41 -3.69 -11.63
C ASN A 35 11.87 -3.41 -13.04
N GLU A 36 10.55 -3.50 -13.23
CA GLU A 36 9.90 -3.18 -14.51
C GLU A 36 9.72 -1.68 -14.74
N SER A 37 9.67 -0.88 -13.67
CA SER A 37 9.34 0.54 -13.72
C SER A 37 10.54 1.49 -13.91
N GLY A 38 11.76 1.05 -13.57
CA GLY A 38 12.97 1.89 -13.55
C GLY A 38 12.96 3.01 -12.48
N ARG A 39 11.99 3.01 -11.56
CA ARG A 39 11.85 4.01 -10.47
C ARG A 39 12.42 3.48 -9.15
N SER A 40 12.60 4.36 -8.17
CA SER A 40 12.96 3.91 -6.82
C SER A 40 11.79 3.17 -6.15
N ILE A 41 12.13 2.21 -5.28
CA ILE A 41 11.13 1.44 -4.50
C ILE A 41 10.18 2.32 -3.71
N ARG A 42 10.68 3.43 -3.15
CA ARG A 42 9.87 4.43 -2.43
C ARG A 42 8.83 5.06 -3.35
N GLN A 43 9.23 5.49 -4.54
CA GLN A 43 8.32 6.13 -5.49
C GLN A 43 7.23 5.18 -5.95
N VAL A 44 7.58 3.93 -6.27
CA VAL A 44 6.61 2.91 -6.69
C VAL A 44 5.61 2.62 -5.57
N ALA A 45 6.08 2.42 -4.34
CA ALA A 45 5.20 2.23 -3.18
C ALA A 45 4.24 3.42 -2.99
N SER A 46 4.75 4.65 -3.04
CA SER A 46 3.92 5.86 -2.96
C SER A 46 2.87 5.91 -4.07
N MET A 47 3.25 5.60 -5.31
CA MET A 47 2.33 5.61 -6.45
C MET A 47 1.22 4.57 -6.30
N ILE A 48 1.53 3.36 -5.82
CA ILE A 48 0.53 2.31 -5.60
C ILE A 48 -0.47 2.75 -4.53
N ILE A 49 0.02 3.24 -3.38
CA ILE A 49 -0.83 3.68 -2.27
C ILE A 49 -1.78 4.79 -2.72
N LEU A 50 -1.25 5.83 -3.38
CA LEU A 50 -2.05 6.97 -3.83
C LEU A 50 -3.08 6.54 -4.88
N GLN A 51 -2.69 5.75 -5.88
CA GLN A 51 -3.63 5.28 -6.90
C GLN A 51 -4.72 4.37 -6.33
N ALA A 52 -4.39 3.54 -5.34
CA ALA A 52 -5.38 2.68 -4.69
C ALA A 52 -6.45 3.50 -3.95
N ILE A 53 -6.05 4.61 -3.32
CA ILE A 53 -6.96 5.53 -2.64
C ILE A 53 -7.78 6.34 -3.66
N GLU A 54 -7.12 6.96 -4.64
CA GLU A 54 -7.76 7.81 -5.66
C GLU A 54 -8.78 7.05 -6.51
N LYS A 55 -8.53 5.76 -6.77
CA LYS A 55 -9.42 4.87 -7.55
C LYS A 55 -10.42 4.10 -6.68
N ASP A 56 -10.54 4.41 -5.39
CA ASP A 56 -11.45 3.75 -4.45
C ASP A 56 -11.30 2.21 -4.42
N LEU A 57 -10.06 1.72 -4.48
CA LEU A 57 -9.75 0.29 -4.52
C LEU A 57 -9.67 -0.35 -3.13
N ILE A 58 -9.80 0.42 -2.04
CA ILE A 58 -9.67 -0.07 -0.67
C ILE A 58 -11.05 -0.16 0.00
N VAL A 59 -11.36 -1.32 0.58
CA VAL A 59 -12.49 -1.52 1.49
C VAL A 59 -11.96 -1.69 2.90
N TYR A 60 -12.53 -0.93 3.83
CA TYR A 60 -12.16 -1.02 5.24
C TYR A 60 -13.12 -1.95 5.96
N ASP A 61 -12.60 -3.08 6.44
CA ASP A 61 -13.36 -4.01 7.25
C ASP A 61 -13.50 -3.41 8.65
N ARG A 62 -14.71 -2.94 8.96
CA ARG A 62 -15.09 -2.47 10.30
C ARG A 62 -15.83 -3.62 10.95
N GLU A 63 -15.39 -4.03 12.15
CA GLU A 63 -16.22 -4.87 13.01
C GLU A 63 -17.50 -4.05 13.28
N GLU A 64 -18.67 -4.61 12.93
CA GLU A 64 -19.97 -4.02 13.29
C GLU A 64 -20.16 -3.98 14.81
#